data_AF-A0A2V5QGJ3-F1
#
_entry.id   AF-A0A2V5QGJ3-F1
#
_cell.length_a   1.000
_cell.length_b   1.000
_cell.length_c   1.000
_cell.angle_alpha   90.00
_cell.angle_beta   90.00
_cell.angle_gamma   90.00
#
_symmetry.space_group_name_H-M   'P 1'
#
loop_
_entity.id
_entity.type
_entity.pdbx_description
1 polymer ?
#
loop_
_entity_poly.entity_id
_entity_poly.type
_entity_poly.pdbx_seq_one_letter_code
_entity_poly.pdbx_strand_id
1 'polypeptide(L)'
;MKSKWQNAAIIIGLVGGIISIPKSTIEGWQTIFSRPKLDVERSVPVSIAYDPKNNVLRCSFGMLLFNAGNKAEIIKAFHAQLRVPDDPKQCVLFSDSGTVINEDKNAIGTVFTVRQNDSKSLTCEITVDSSDPIRGLFKLQPKTARELVVELVGEDQSYHPAAFHFEFGEDVLKELFDPEGRGSITFYGSEQ
;
A
#
# COMPACT_ATOMS: atom_id res chain seq x y z
N MET A 1 55.00 9.78 -40.43
CA MET A 1 53.98 8.82 -40.00
C MET A 1 53.58 9.12 -38.55
N LYS A 2 52.36 9.59 -38.31
CA LYS A 2 51.83 9.92 -36.98
C LYS A 2 51.12 8.69 -36.40
N SER A 3 51.50 8.32 -35.18
CA SER A 3 50.89 7.22 -34.42
C SER A 3 49.58 7.66 -33.77
N LYS A 4 48.52 6.88 -34.00
CA LYS A 4 47.20 6.95 -33.38
C LYS A 4 47.26 6.31 -31.99
N TRP A 5 46.83 6.99 -30.94
CA TRP A 5 46.11 6.37 -29.81
C TRP A 5 45.16 7.41 -29.22
N GLN A 6 43.88 7.23 -29.58
CA GLN A 6 42.75 7.75 -28.83
C GLN A 6 42.77 7.06 -27.46
N ASN A 7 42.72 7.83 -26.37
CA ASN A 7 42.18 7.36 -25.11
C ASN A 7 41.46 8.51 -24.42
N ALA A 8 40.23 8.19 -24.05
CA ALA A 8 39.22 9.06 -23.50
C ALA A 8 39.66 9.69 -22.18
N ALA A 9 39.37 10.97 -22.02
CA ALA A 9 39.21 11.61 -20.73
C ALA A 9 38.02 12.57 -20.84
N ILE A 10 36.83 12.02 -20.59
CA ILE A 10 35.66 12.81 -20.20
C ILE A 10 36.01 13.40 -18.83
N ILE A 11 36.56 14.61 -18.82
CA ILE A 11 36.71 15.40 -17.61
C ILE A 11 35.50 16.33 -17.57
N ILE A 12 34.47 15.89 -16.85
CA ILE A 12 33.45 16.77 -16.31
C ILE A 12 34.07 17.36 -15.03
N GLY A 13 34.71 18.52 -15.17
CA GLY A 13 35.12 19.39 -14.07
C GLY A 13 34.65 20.80 -14.43
N LEU A 14 33.49 21.25 -13.95
CA LEU A 14 33.35 21.96 -12.67
C LEU A 14 34.40 23.08 -12.56
N VAL A 15 34.02 24.30 -12.97
CA VAL A 15 34.16 25.57 -12.23
C VAL A 15 33.90 26.74 -13.20
N GLY A 16 33.03 27.67 -12.80
CA GLY A 16 33.24 29.09 -13.11
C GLY A 16 32.26 29.83 -14.00
N GLY A 17 30.97 29.46 -14.04
CA GLY A 17 29.97 30.29 -14.71
C GLY A 17 28.67 30.31 -13.92
N ILE A 18 28.20 31.50 -13.56
CA ILE A 18 26.80 31.75 -13.20
C ILE A 18 25.98 31.47 -14.47
N ILE A 19 25.76 30.21 -14.78
CA ILE A 19 24.85 29.80 -15.85
C ILE A 19 23.49 29.77 -15.20
N SER A 20 22.69 30.80 -15.48
CA SER A 20 21.26 30.74 -15.30
C SER A 20 20.76 29.55 -16.11
N ILE A 21 20.63 28.38 -15.46
CA ILE A 21 20.07 27.20 -16.10
C ILE A 21 18.69 27.62 -16.60
N PRO A 22 18.46 27.67 -17.92
CA PRO A 22 17.16 28.03 -18.45
C PRO A 22 16.13 27.04 -17.90
N LYS A 23 14.94 27.51 -17.50
CA LYS A 23 13.86 26.62 -17.03
C LYS A 23 13.62 25.45 -17.99
N SER A 24 13.74 25.70 -19.30
CA SER A 24 13.62 24.67 -20.36
C SER A 24 14.65 23.53 -20.25
N THR A 25 15.84 23.79 -19.71
CA THR A 25 16.88 22.77 -19.51
C THR A 25 16.63 21.95 -18.26
N ILE A 26 16.07 22.56 -17.20
CA ILE A 26 15.58 21.85 -16.01
C ILE A 26 14.40 20.96 -16.38
N GLU A 27 13.44 21.49 -17.15
CA GLU A 27 12.27 20.76 -17.65
C GLU A 27 12.70 19.57 -18.52
N GLY A 28 13.66 19.76 -19.44
CA GLY A 28 14.25 18.70 -20.26
C GLY A 28 15.00 17.62 -19.45
N TRP A 29 15.73 18.01 -18.41
CA TRP A 29 16.44 17.06 -17.55
C TRP A 29 15.47 16.29 -16.62
N GLN A 30 14.45 16.98 -16.11
CA GLN A 30 13.37 16.37 -15.35
C GLN A 30 12.53 15.41 -16.19
N THR A 31 12.36 15.64 -17.51
CA THR A 31 11.67 14.68 -18.38
C THR A 31 12.49 13.42 -18.63
N ILE A 32 13.83 13.51 -18.67
CA ILE A 32 14.71 12.36 -18.89
C ILE A 32 14.85 11.51 -17.61
N PHE A 33 14.81 12.13 -16.42
CA PHE A 33 14.92 11.46 -15.13
C PHE A 33 13.61 11.47 -14.31
N SER A 34 12.46 11.54 -14.99
CA SER A 34 11.16 11.59 -14.33
C SER A 34 10.85 10.25 -13.65
N ARG A 35 10.60 10.25 -12.33
CA ARG A 35 10.16 9.08 -11.56
C ARG A 35 9.08 9.48 -10.55
N PRO A 36 7.98 8.70 -10.46
CA PRO A 36 7.08 8.82 -9.32
C PRO A 36 7.84 8.43 -8.05
N LYS A 37 7.47 9.05 -6.92
CA LYS A 37 7.95 8.66 -5.61
C LYS A 37 6.75 8.70 -4.67
N LEU A 38 5.98 7.61 -4.71
CA LEU A 38 4.80 7.45 -3.89
C LEU A 38 5.19 6.89 -2.53
N ASP A 39 4.94 7.67 -1.49
CA ASP A 39 5.01 7.24 -0.11
C ASP A 39 3.58 6.88 0.35
N VAL A 40 3.42 5.72 0.97
CA VAL A 40 2.14 5.22 1.49
C VAL A 40 2.23 5.09 2.99
N GLU A 41 1.47 5.91 3.70
CA GLU A 41 1.36 5.86 5.15
C GLU A 41 0.03 5.22 5.54
N ARG A 42 0.09 4.26 6.47
CA ARG A 42 -1.10 3.64 7.04
C ARG A 42 -1.75 4.56 8.07
N SER A 43 -3.08 4.61 8.07
CA SER A 43 -3.86 5.33 9.08
C SER A 43 -4.55 4.34 10.01
N VAL A 44 -4.45 4.58 11.32
CA VAL A 44 -5.17 3.85 12.35
C VAL A 44 -6.52 4.54 12.64
N PRO A 45 -7.56 3.79 13.01
CA PRO A 45 -7.56 2.36 13.30
C PRO A 45 -7.81 1.46 12.09
N VAL A 46 -7.51 0.17 12.25
CA VAL A 46 -8.01 -0.91 11.39
C VAL A 46 -9.17 -1.59 12.10
N SER A 47 -10.28 -1.78 11.41
CA SER A 47 -11.44 -2.50 11.92
C SER A 47 -11.63 -3.80 11.16
N ILE A 48 -11.86 -4.89 11.89
CA ILE A 48 -12.26 -6.19 11.34
C ILE A 48 -13.63 -6.52 11.92
N ALA A 49 -14.61 -6.74 11.07
CA ALA A 49 -15.96 -7.13 11.45
C ALA A 49 -16.37 -8.41 10.73
N TYR A 50 -17.20 -9.22 11.36
CA TYR A 50 -17.75 -10.42 10.74
C TYR A 50 -19.28 -10.37 10.78
N ASP A 51 -19.87 -10.59 9.61
CA ASP A 51 -21.31 -10.69 9.43
C ASP A 51 -21.68 -12.18 9.28
N PRO A 52 -22.26 -12.81 10.32
CA PRO A 52 -22.64 -14.22 10.27
C PRO A 52 -23.81 -14.50 9.32
N LYS A 53 -24.65 -13.51 9.03
CA LYS A 53 -25.82 -13.71 8.16
C LYS A 53 -25.39 -13.92 6.72
N ASN A 54 -24.41 -13.15 6.28
CA ASN A 54 -23.85 -13.23 4.93
C ASN A 54 -22.55 -14.05 4.87
N ASN A 55 -22.05 -14.50 6.02
CA ASN A 55 -20.78 -15.22 6.16
C ASN A 55 -19.59 -14.45 5.57
N VAL A 56 -19.53 -13.13 5.79
CA VAL A 56 -18.46 -12.27 5.25
C VAL A 56 -17.65 -11.62 6.36
N LEU A 57 -16.36 -11.44 6.09
CA LEU A 57 -15.45 -10.65 6.90
C LEU A 57 -15.17 -9.34 6.18
N ARG A 58 -15.21 -8.25 6.93
CA ARG A 58 -15.01 -6.89 6.45
C ARG A 58 -13.81 -6.27 7.16
N CYS A 59 -12.83 -5.84 6.39
CA CYS A 59 -11.68 -5.09 6.87
C CYS A 59 -11.83 -3.63 6.44
N SER A 60 -11.72 -2.68 7.36
CA SER A 60 -11.73 -1.25 7.04
C SER A 60 -10.52 -0.55 7.65
N PHE A 61 -9.88 0.31 6.88
CA PHE A 61 -8.65 1.01 7.27
C PHE A 61 -8.44 2.26 6.42
N GLY A 62 -7.63 3.18 6.91
CA GLY A 62 -7.23 4.37 6.16
C GLY A 62 -5.81 4.28 5.61
N MET A 63 -5.53 5.01 4.54
CA MET A 63 -4.19 5.23 4.00
C MET A 63 -4.03 6.68 3.59
N LEU A 64 -2.84 7.23 3.78
CA LEU A 64 -2.43 8.51 3.23
C LEU A 64 -1.36 8.27 2.17
N LEU A 65 -1.62 8.71 0.95
CA LEU A 65 -0.71 8.59 -0.17
C LEU A 65 -0.12 9.97 -0.43
N PHE A 66 1.19 10.05 -0.60
CA PHE A 66 1.87 11.28 -0.98
C PHE A 66 2.87 11.01 -2.10
N ASN A 67 2.77 11.74 -3.20
CA ASN A 67 3.71 11.61 -4.31
C ASN A 67 4.74 12.76 -4.30
N ALA A 68 5.89 12.50 -3.69
CA ALA A 68 7.05 13.39 -3.65
C ALA A 68 7.88 13.39 -4.94
N GLY A 69 7.44 12.65 -5.97
CA GLY A 69 8.15 12.50 -7.23
C GLY A 69 8.07 13.75 -8.09
N ASN A 70 8.63 13.66 -9.30
CA ASN A 70 8.51 14.69 -10.34
C ASN A 70 7.58 14.26 -11.49
N LYS A 71 6.79 13.19 -11.27
CA LYS A 71 5.81 12.64 -12.20
C LYS A 71 4.62 12.09 -11.41
N ALA A 72 3.42 12.19 -11.97
CA ALA A 72 2.24 11.52 -11.42
C ALA A 72 2.43 9.99 -11.41
N GLU A 73 1.83 9.34 -10.42
CA GLU A 73 1.72 7.88 -10.34
C GLU A 73 0.29 7.48 -10.68
N ILE A 74 0.12 6.41 -11.47
CA ILE A 74 -1.18 5.84 -11.79
C ILE A 74 -1.25 4.47 -11.12
N ILE A 75 -2.09 4.36 -10.10
CA ILE A 75 -2.37 3.07 -9.48
C ILE A 75 -3.29 2.29 -10.42
N LYS A 76 -2.89 1.06 -10.75
CA LYS A 76 -3.62 0.15 -11.64
C LYS A 76 -4.23 -1.05 -10.94
N ALA A 77 -3.69 -1.44 -9.80
CA ALA A 77 -4.22 -2.54 -9.02
C ALA A 77 -4.07 -2.31 -7.53
N PHE A 78 -4.92 -3.02 -6.80
CA PHE A 78 -4.96 -3.05 -5.35
C PHE A 78 -5.01 -4.52 -4.96
N HIS A 79 -4.03 -4.96 -4.18
CA HIS A 79 -3.99 -6.32 -3.66
C HIS A 79 -4.00 -6.29 -2.15
N ALA A 80 -4.58 -7.30 -1.52
CA ALA A 80 -4.55 -7.43 -0.08
C ALA A 80 -4.38 -8.88 0.34
N GLN A 81 -3.71 -9.08 1.46
CA GLN A 81 -3.52 -10.39 2.07
C GLN A 81 -3.53 -10.28 3.58
N LEU A 82 -4.12 -11.29 4.22
CA LEU A 82 -4.04 -11.48 5.66
C LEU A 82 -3.04 -12.61 5.93
N ARG A 83 -2.06 -12.36 6.80
CA ARG A 83 -1.02 -13.35 7.12
C ARG A 83 -0.62 -13.36 8.58
N VAL A 84 0.09 -14.42 8.95
CA VAL A 84 0.87 -14.48 10.19
C VAL A 84 2.27 -13.94 9.90
N PRO A 85 2.77 -12.96 10.69
CA PRO A 85 4.15 -12.51 10.58
C PRO A 85 5.13 -13.70 10.66
N ASP A 86 6.18 -13.65 9.84
CA ASP A 86 7.25 -14.66 9.78
C ASP A 86 6.83 -16.09 9.39
N ASP A 87 5.60 -16.29 8.90
CA ASP A 87 5.12 -17.60 8.44
C ASP A 87 4.45 -17.47 7.05
N PRO A 88 5.22 -17.59 5.95
CA PRO A 88 4.70 -17.38 4.60
C PRO A 88 3.68 -18.44 4.17
N LYS A 89 3.57 -19.57 4.90
CA LYS A 89 2.57 -20.60 4.63
C LYS A 89 1.19 -20.23 5.18
N GLN A 90 1.15 -19.33 6.16
CA GLN A 90 -0.07 -18.87 6.81
C GLN A 90 -0.46 -17.50 6.23
N CYS A 91 -0.90 -17.52 4.98
CA CYS A 91 -1.28 -16.35 4.21
C CYS A 91 -2.55 -16.65 3.42
N VAL A 92 -3.48 -15.71 3.41
CA VAL A 92 -4.67 -15.74 2.56
C VAL A 92 -4.76 -14.46 1.77
N LEU A 93 -4.78 -14.59 0.44
CA LEU A 93 -5.00 -13.49 -0.48
C LEU A 93 -6.49 -13.14 -0.53
N PHE A 94 -6.77 -11.85 -0.53
CA PHE A 94 -8.12 -11.34 -0.75
C PHE A 94 -8.36 -11.13 -2.23
N SER A 95 -9.57 -11.45 -2.69
CA SER A 95 -9.98 -11.17 -4.06
C SER A 95 -10.36 -9.70 -4.20
N ASP A 96 -10.00 -9.09 -5.31
CA ASP A 96 -10.29 -7.69 -5.63
C ASP A 96 -11.79 -7.39 -5.78
N SER A 97 -12.65 -8.42 -5.85
CA SER A 97 -14.08 -8.30 -6.15
C SER A 97 -14.94 -7.64 -5.06
N GLY A 98 -14.41 -7.52 -3.84
CA GLY A 98 -15.10 -6.93 -2.68
C GLY A 98 -14.46 -5.64 -2.15
N THR A 99 -13.56 -5.01 -2.91
CA THR A 99 -12.81 -3.83 -2.48
C THR A 99 -13.52 -2.53 -2.86
N VAL A 100 -13.69 -1.65 -1.87
CA VAL A 100 -14.17 -0.28 -2.05
C VAL A 100 -13.09 0.69 -1.56
N ILE A 101 -12.75 1.67 -2.41
CA ILE A 101 -11.79 2.73 -2.09
C ILE A 101 -12.50 4.07 -2.21
N ASN A 102 -12.49 4.83 -1.12
CA ASN A 102 -13.08 6.16 -1.06
C ASN A 102 -12.01 7.23 -0.82
N GLU A 103 -12.12 8.35 -1.53
CA GLU A 103 -11.42 9.60 -1.25
C GLU A 103 -12.47 10.64 -0.84
N ASP A 104 -12.34 11.23 0.34
CA ASP A 104 -13.29 12.21 0.89
C ASP A 104 -14.77 11.76 0.80
N LYS A 105 -15.03 10.47 1.09
CA LYS A 105 -16.34 9.79 1.03
C LYS A 105 -16.87 9.49 -0.38
N ASN A 106 -16.09 9.77 -1.43
CA ASN A 106 -16.45 9.44 -2.81
C ASN A 106 -15.71 8.19 -3.26
N ALA A 107 -16.43 7.21 -3.83
CA ALA A 107 -15.80 6.03 -4.40
C ALA A 107 -15.00 6.41 -5.65
N ILE A 108 -13.70 6.09 -5.66
CA ILE A 108 -12.77 6.44 -6.76
C ILE A 108 -12.36 5.24 -7.63
N GLY A 109 -12.82 4.04 -7.29
CA GLY A 109 -12.41 2.80 -7.96
C GLY A 109 -10.99 2.35 -7.60
N THR A 110 -10.52 1.27 -8.22
CA THR A 110 -9.19 0.68 -7.98
C THR A 110 -8.10 1.23 -8.90
N VAL A 111 -8.48 2.02 -9.92
CA VAL A 111 -7.56 2.70 -10.82
C VAL A 111 -7.70 4.20 -10.62
N PHE A 112 -6.65 4.84 -10.11
CA PHE A 112 -6.66 6.28 -9.83
C PHE A 112 -5.25 6.89 -9.93
N THR A 113 -5.18 8.21 -10.06
CA THR A 113 -3.92 8.94 -10.24
C THR A 113 -3.57 9.75 -9.00
N VAL A 114 -2.33 9.63 -8.53
CA VAL A 114 -1.74 10.50 -7.50
C VAL A 114 -0.83 11.51 -8.20
N ARG A 115 -1.26 12.77 -8.26
CA ARG A 115 -0.51 13.81 -8.97
C ARG A 115 0.77 14.16 -8.23
N GLN A 116 1.67 14.84 -8.93
CA GLN A 116 2.90 15.34 -8.34
C GLN A 116 2.61 16.31 -7.18
N ASN A 117 3.29 16.14 -6.05
CA ASN A 117 3.10 16.93 -4.83
C ASN A 117 1.66 16.93 -4.31
N ASP A 118 0.90 15.89 -4.64
CA ASP A 118 -0.48 15.69 -4.22
C ASP A 118 -0.55 14.67 -3.09
N SER A 119 -1.55 14.84 -2.23
CA SER A 119 -1.85 13.93 -1.13
C SER A 119 -3.26 13.39 -1.29
N LYS A 120 -3.43 12.08 -1.20
CA LYS A 120 -4.76 11.44 -1.17
C LYS A 120 -4.98 10.76 0.16
N SER A 121 -6.07 11.12 0.84
CA SER A 121 -6.55 10.39 2.01
C SER A 121 -7.59 9.38 1.56
N LEU A 122 -7.27 8.11 1.73
CA LEU A 122 -8.10 6.99 1.31
C LEU A 122 -8.71 6.29 2.51
N THR A 123 -9.99 5.96 2.41
CA THR A 123 -10.65 4.98 3.27
C THR A 123 -10.96 3.75 2.44
N CYS A 124 -10.42 2.61 2.85
CA CYS A 124 -10.58 1.34 2.17
C CYS A 124 -11.48 0.41 2.97
N GLU A 125 -12.29 -0.36 2.25
CA GLU A 125 -13.06 -1.46 2.79
C GLU A 125 -12.84 -2.69 1.90
N ILE A 126 -12.52 -3.83 2.50
CA ILE A 126 -12.40 -5.10 1.81
C ILE A 126 -13.42 -6.05 2.41
N THR A 127 -14.31 -6.56 1.57
CA THR A 127 -15.28 -7.60 1.95
C THR A 127 -14.86 -8.93 1.33
N VAL A 128 -14.70 -9.97 2.15
CA VAL A 128 -14.33 -11.32 1.72
C VAL A 128 -15.22 -12.36 2.36
N ASP A 129 -15.49 -13.46 1.65
CA ASP A 129 -16.18 -14.60 2.23
C ASP A 129 -15.34 -15.20 3.36
N SER A 130 -15.95 -15.43 4.52
CA SER A 130 -15.32 -16.03 5.69
C SER A 130 -15.14 -17.54 5.50
N SER A 131 -14.18 -17.89 4.65
CA SER A 131 -13.79 -19.25 4.31
C SER A 131 -12.95 -19.92 5.40
N ASP A 132 -12.81 -21.25 5.34
CA ASP A 132 -12.00 -22.01 6.29
C ASP A 132 -10.54 -21.56 6.37
N PRO A 133 -9.84 -21.22 5.27
CA PRO A 133 -8.49 -20.66 5.35
C PRO A 133 -8.42 -19.35 6.15
N ILE A 134 -9.37 -18.43 5.93
CA ILE A 134 -9.42 -17.16 6.66
C ILE A 134 -9.69 -17.41 8.13
N ARG A 135 -10.73 -18.19 8.46
CA ARG A 135 -11.06 -18.56 9.85
C ARG A 135 -9.90 -19.29 10.52
N GLY A 136 -9.20 -20.14 9.77
CA GLY A 136 -8.02 -20.87 10.21
C GLY A 136 -6.93 -19.93 10.69
N LEU A 137 -6.68 -18.83 9.97
CA LEU A 137 -5.71 -17.82 10.41
C LEU A 137 -6.06 -17.26 11.78
N PHE A 138 -7.31 -16.99 12.13
CA PHE A 138 -7.65 -16.48 13.47
C PHE A 138 -7.53 -17.54 14.57
N LYS A 139 -7.57 -18.84 14.23
CA LYS A 139 -7.52 -19.97 15.18
C LYS A 139 -6.10 -20.44 15.53
N LEU A 140 -5.09 -19.99 14.80
CA LEU A 140 -3.71 -20.41 15.04
C LEU A 140 -3.24 -19.94 16.42
N GLN A 141 -3.10 -20.88 17.35
CA GLN A 141 -2.50 -20.68 18.66
C GLN A 141 -1.13 -21.38 18.71
N PRO A 142 -0.14 -20.83 19.44
CA PRO A 142 -0.18 -19.63 20.29
C PRO A 142 0.06 -18.31 19.52
N LYS A 143 0.12 -18.33 18.19
CA LYS A 143 0.48 -17.15 17.38
C LYS A 143 -0.68 -16.15 17.37
N THR A 144 -0.59 -15.06 18.12
CA THR A 144 -1.64 -14.01 18.18
C THR A 144 -1.46 -12.89 17.16
N ALA A 145 -0.23 -12.66 16.70
CA ALA A 145 0.10 -11.58 15.76
C ALA A 145 -0.39 -11.87 14.34
N ARG A 146 -1.07 -10.91 13.73
CA ARG A 146 -1.48 -10.92 12.32
C ARG A 146 -1.09 -9.63 11.64
N GLU A 147 -1.03 -9.72 10.33
CA GLU A 147 -0.73 -8.61 9.46
C GLU A 147 -1.69 -8.61 8.27
N LEU A 148 -2.41 -7.51 8.10
CA LEU A 148 -3.09 -7.20 6.85
C LEU A 148 -2.10 -6.38 6.01
N VAL A 149 -1.63 -6.95 4.91
CA VAL A 149 -0.79 -6.24 3.94
C VAL A 149 -1.63 -5.84 2.76
N VAL A 150 -1.60 -4.56 2.43
CA VAL A 150 -2.25 -3.98 1.27
C VAL A 150 -1.18 -3.47 0.34
N GLU A 151 -1.31 -3.70 -0.95
CA GLU A 151 -0.32 -3.32 -1.94
C GLU A 151 -0.98 -2.58 -3.08
N LEU A 152 -0.52 -1.36 -3.32
CA LEU A 152 -0.90 -0.57 -4.49
C LEU A 152 0.13 -0.82 -5.58
N VAL A 153 -0.33 -1.16 -6.78
CA VAL A 153 0.55 -1.41 -7.94
C VAL A 153 0.46 -0.24 -8.90
N GLY A 154 1.59 0.43 -9.11
CA GLY A 154 1.74 1.53 -10.06
C GLY A 154 1.73 1.07 -11.52
N GLU A 155 1.61 2.03 -12.44
CA GLU A 155 1.57 1.75 -13.88
C GLU A 155 2.85 1.09 -14.39
N ASP A 156 3.98 1.45 -13.78
CA ASP A 156 5.30 0.94 -14.09
C ASP A 156 5.67 -0.35 -13.35
N GLN A 157 4.68 -1.02 -12.74
CA GLN A 157 4.87 -2.20 -11.87
C GLN A 157 5.68 -1.89 -10.60
N SER A 158 5.69 -0.64 -10.15
CA SER A 158 6.13 -0.30 -8.80
C SER A 158 5.11 -0.81 -7.76
N TYR A 159 5.61 -1.31 -6.64
CA TYR A 159 4.80 -1.85 -5.55
C TYR A 159 4.93 -0.95 -4.33
N HIS A 160 3.79 -0.58 -3.76
CA HIS A 160 3.72 0.34 -2.62
C HIS A 160 2.92 -0.33 -1.49
N PRO A 161 3.58 -1.11 -0.62
CA PRO A 161 2.91 -1.88 0.43
C PRO A 161 2.61 -1.01 1.66
N ALA A 162 1.46 -1.26 2.27
CA ALA A 162 1.06 -0.78 3.58
C ALA A 162 0.71 -1.99 4.46
N ALA A 163 1.49 -2.19 5.52
CA ALA A 163 1.32 -3.29 6.46
C ALA A 163 0.61 -2.82 7.73
N PHE A 164 -0.49 -3.46 8.09
CA PHE A 164 -1.21 -3.21 9.33
C PHE A 164 -0.99 -4.39 10.27
N HIS A 165 -0.29 -4.15 11.36
CA HIS A 165 0.01 -5.16 12.38
C HIS A 165 -1.01 -5.07 13.51
N PHE A 166 -1.51 -6.22 13.94
CA PHE A 166 -2.40 -6.32 15.08
C PHE A 166 -2.23 -7.65 15.79
N GLU A 167 -2.43 -7.63 17.10
CA GLU A 167 -2.43 -8.82 17.94
C GLU A 167 -3.84 -9.09 18.44
N PHE A 168 -4.20 -10.38 18.48
CA PHE A 168 -5.48 -10.81 19.01
C PHE A 168 -5.30 -11.41 20.41
N GLY A 169 -6.15 -11.00 21.36
CA GLY A 169 -6.29 -11.72 22.63
C GLY A 169 -6.96 -13.09 22.45
N GLU A 170 -6.88 -13.95 23.46
CA GLU A 170 -7.47 -15.30 23.41
C GLU A 170 -8.99 -15.29 23.14
N ASP A 171 -9.69 -14.22 23.54
CA ASP A 171 -11.15 -14.09 23.39
C ASP A 171 -11.60 -13.47 22.06
N VAL A 172 -10.68 -12.95 21.24
CA VAL A 172 -10.99 -12.32 19.94
C VAL A 172 -11.77 -13.24 19.02
N LEU A 173 -11.52 -14.55 19.06
CA LEU A 173 -12.26 -15.52 18.24
C LEU A 173 -13.75 -15.57 18.61
N LYS A 174 -14.07 -15.51 19.90
CA LYS A 174 -15.45 -15.54 20.39
C LYS A 174 -16.15 -14.23 20.08
N GLU A 175 -15.43 -13.11 20.24
CA GLU A 175 -15.96 -11.78 19.95
C GLU A 175 -16.18 -11.57 18.45
N LEU A 176 -15.17 -11.87 17.61
CA LEU A 176 -15.24 -11.64 16.17
C LEU A 176 -16.25 -12.58 15.50
N PHE A 177 -16.20 -13.88 15.79
CA PHE A 177 -17.09 -14.85 15.14
C PHE A 177 -18.38 -15.12 15.94
N ASP A 178 -18.88 -14.11 16.66
CA ASP A 178 -20.14 -14.18 17.38
C ASP A 178 -21.31 -14.49 16.42
N PRO A 179 -22.06 -15.61 16.63
CA PRO A 179 -23.21 -15.96 15.80
C PRO A 179 -24.34 -14.91 15.85
N GLU A 180 -24.39 -14.05 16.87
CA GLU A 180 -25.39 -12.98 16.96
C GLU A 180 -25.06 -11.76 16.09
N GLY A 181 -23.89 -11.74 15.44
CA GLY A 181 -23.51 -10.70 14.47
C GLY A 181 -23.10 -9.37 15.09
N ARG A 182 -22.66 -9.40 16.36
CA ARG A 182 -22.12 -8.24 17.07
C ARG A 182 -20.59 -8.14 16.96
N GLY A 183 -19.96 -9.10 16.28
CA GLY A 183 -18.51 -9.22 16.21
C GLY A 183 -17.85 -8.15 15.36
N SER A 184 -17.26 -7.17 16.03
CA SER A 184 -16.37 -6.19 15.42
C SER A 184 -15.23 -5.88 16.38
N ILE A 185 -14.02 -5.85 15.85
CA ILE A 185 -12.81 -5.55 16.60
C ILE A 185 -12.09 -4.41 15.89
N THR A 186 -11.72 -3.39 16.65
CA THR A 186 -10.99 -2.24 16.17
C THR A 186 -9.60 -2.22 16.78
N PHE A 187 -8.59 -2.22 15.92
CA PHE A 187 -7.18 -2.17 16.27
C PHE A 187 -6.68 -0.75 16.05
N TYR A 188 -6.26 -0.10 17.12
CA TYR A 188 -5.75 1.28 17.07
C TYR A 188 -4.26 1.36 16.70
N GLY A 189 -3.68 0.22 16.30
CA GLY A 189 -2.26 0.06 16.01
C GLY A 189 -1.41 0.07 17.29
N SER A 190 -0.32 -0.68 17.27
CA SER A 190 0.86 -0.37 18.08
C SER A 190 1.80 0.45 17.20
N GLU A 191 2.28 1.58 17.72
CA GLU A 191 3.48 2.22 17.18
C GLU A 191 4.61 1.19 17.28
N GLN A 192 5.17 0.80 16.13
CA GLN A 192 6.46 0.13 16.05
C GLN A 192 7.41 1.07 15.33
#